data_AF-A0A1A2N8Z2-F1
#
_entry.id   AF-A0A1A2N8Z2-F1
#
_cell.length_a   1.000
_cell.length_b   1.000
_cell.length_c   1.000
_cell.angle_alpha   90.00
_cell.angle_beta   90.00
_cell.angle_gamma   90.00
#
_symmetry.space_group_name_H-M   'P 1'
#
loop_
_entity.id
_entity.type
_entity.pdbx_description
1 polymer ?
#
loop_
_entity_poly.entity_id
_entity_poly.type
_entity_poly.pdbx_seq_one_letter_code
_entity_poly.pdbx_strand_id
1 'polypeptide(L)'
;MSLPSQLEESRARLRAARTERIFGGYNRSSDVYAMAFDEMFDAHGAVRGPYKGIHAELAPSDASELKARADALGRAFIDQGITFSLSGQERPFPLDLVPRVISAAEWSRLERGIIQRVKALEMYLDDIYGDQEILNDDIIPRRLVTSCEHFHREAMGIVPPNGVRIHVAGIDLIRDEKGNFRVLEDNLRSPSGVSYVMENRRTMARVFPNLFATHRVRAVDDYASHLLRALRNSAATNEADPTVVVLTPGVYNSAYFEHSLLARQMGVELVEGRDLFCRDNQVYMRTTDGEVQVDVIYRRIDDAFLDPLQFRADSVLGVAGLVNAARAGNVVVSSAIGNGVGDDKLVYTYVPTMIEYYLGEKPLLANVETYRCWLDDEREEVLDRIDELVLKPVEGSGGYGIVFGPEASEKELAAVAKKVRDDPRSWIAQPMMELSTVPTQIGNTLAPRYVDLRPFAVNDGDDVWVLPGGLTRVALVEGSRVVNSSQGGGSKDTWVLATRTSAGDHELGAAEVVRSLPESMPDPEVDGSPRRTQTQSLTKESPQEQQLQQQQRRKRR
;
A
#
# COMPACT_ATOMS: atom_id res chain seq x y z
N MET A 1 32.94 -48.71 8.83
CA MET A 1 32.32 -47.42 8.43
C MET A 1 31.13 -47.76 7.56
N SER A 2 29.90 -47.52 8.05
CA SER A 2 28.67 -48.03 7.45
C SER A 2 28.17 -47.11 6.32
N LEU A 3 27.89 -47.70 5.15
CA LEU A 3 27.27 -47.07 3.96
C LEU A 3 26.13 -46.05 4.24
N PRO A 4 25.24 -46.23 5.25
CA PRO A 4 24.24 -45.20 5.57
C PRO A 4 24.82 -43.81 5.91
N SER A 5 26.01 -43.75 6.54
CA SER A 5 26.65 -42.46 6.89
C SER A 5 27.18 -41.70 5.67
N GLN A 6 27.65 -42.41 4.64
CA GLN A 6 28.15 -41.80 3.41
C GLN A 6 27.02 -41.29 2.50
N LEU A 7 25.85 -41.94 2.55
CA LEU A 7 24.64 -41.48 1.86
C LEU A 7 24.03 -40.25 2.54
N GLU A 8 24.07 -40.17 3.87
CA GLU A 8 23.66 -38.97 4.61
C GLU A 8 24.63 -37.80 4.40
N GLU A 9 25.94 -38.04 4.42
CA GLU A 9 26.95 -37.01 4.12
C GLU A 9 26.87 -36.51 2.67
N SER A 10 26.62 -37.41 1.69
CA SER A 10 26.44 -37.04 0.29
C SER A 10 25.16 -36.23 0.06
N ARG A 11 24.06 -36.61 0.73
CA ARG A 11 22.81 -35.83 0.73
C ARG A 11 22.97 -34.48 1.43
N ALA A 12 23.75 -34.40 2.50
CA ALA A 12 24.06 -33.15 3.18
C ALA A 12 24.92 -32.21 2.32
N ARG A 13 25.93 -32.74 1.61
CA ARG A 13 26.74 -31.97 0.65
C ARG A 13 25.94 -31.52 -0.57
N LEU A 14 25.06 -32.37 -1.10
CA LEU A 14 24.14 -32.00 -2.20
C LEU A 14 23.11 -30.96 -1.75
N ARG A 15 22.61 -31.02 -0.51
CA ARG A 15 21.75 -29.96 0.06
C ARG A 15 22.51 -28.64 0.22
N ALA A 16 23.71 -28.65 0.79
CA ALA A 16 24.54 -27.45 0.93
C ALA A 16 24.87 -26.80 -0.43
N ALA A 17 25.26 -27.60 -1.43
CA ALA A 17 25.54 -27.13 -2.80
C ALA A 17 24.28 -26.68 -3.58
N ARG A 18 23.07 -27.01 -3.10
CA ARG A 18 21.78 -26.61 -3.69
C ARG A 18 21.22 -25.35 -3.02
N THR A 19 21.40 -25.20 -1.71
CA THR A 19 21.14 -23.95 -0.96
C THR A 19 22.06 -22.81 -1.44
N GLU A 20 23.30 -23.12 -1.83
CA GLU A 20 24.21 -22.17 -2.50
C GLU A 20 23.72 -21.69 -3.89
N ARG A 21 22.77 -22.37 -4.54
CA ARG A 21 22.35 -22.00 -5.92
C ARG A 21 21.29 -20.91 -5.97
N ILE A 22 20.24 -20.98 -5.14
CA ILE A 22 19.15 -19.99 -5.22
C ILE A 22 19.51 -18.70 -4.49
N PHE A 23 20.16 -18.74 -3.32
CA PHE A 23 20.64 -17.55 -2.61
C PHE A 23 22.00 -17.06 -3.10
N GLY A 24 22.49 -17.57 -4.24
CA GLY A 24 23.79 -17.18 -4.80
C GLY A 24 23.92 -15.68 -5.11
N GLY A 25 22.81 -14.93 -5.16
CA GLY A 25 22.81 -13.48 -5.24
C GLY A 25 23.41 -12.80 -4.00
N TYR A 26 23.27 -13.39 -2.81
CA TYR A 26 23.88 -12.88 -1.57
C TYR A 26 25.42 -12.96 -1.59
N ASN A 27 25.98 -13.95 -2.28
CA ASN A 27 27.45 -14.11 -2.39
C ASN A 27 28.11 -13.06 -3.30
N ARG A 28 27.34 -12.39 -4.17
CA ARG A 28 27.85 -11.41 -5.14
C ARG A 28 27.61 -9.96 -4.74
N SER A 29 26.78 -9.73 -3.73
CA SER A 29 26.25 -8.41 -3.36
C SER A 29 26.84 -7.89 -2.04
N SER A 30 27.91 -8.51 -1.54
CA SER A 30 28.41 -8.31 -0.16
C SER A 30 28.74 -6.88 0.19
N ASP A 31 29.21 -6.07 -0.76
CA ASP A 31 29.73 -4.74 -0.44
C ASP A 31 28.64 -3.65 -0.50
N VAL A 32 27.62 -3.83 -1.36
CA VAL A 32 26.57 -2.82 -1.58
C VAL A 32 25.58 -2.76 -0.41
N TYR A 33 25.31 -3.90 0.22
CA TYR A 33 24.32 -4.03 1.29
C TYR A 33 24.96 -4.39 2.65
N ALA A 34 26.28 -4.27 2.79
CA ALA A 34 27.02 -4.69 3.98
C ALA A 34 26.48 -4.06 5.28
N MET A 35 26.03 -2.81 5.17
CA MET A 35 25.51 -2.01 6.29
C MET A 35 24.01 -2.19 6.50
N ALA A 36 23.29 -2.82 5.56
CA ALA A 36 21.85 -2.93 5.61
C ALA A 36 21.40 -4.02 6.59
N PHE A 37 20.29 -3.78 7.27
CA PHE A 37 19.61 -4.83 8.04
C PHE A 37 18.91 -5.78 7.07
N ASP A 38 19.37 -7.03 6.96
CA ASP A 38 18.65 -8.05 6.19
C ASP A 38 17.54 -8.71 7.02
N GLU A 39 16.34 -8.78 6.44
CA GLU A 39 15.13 -9.30 7.07
C GLU A 39 15.20 -10.83 7.27
N MET A 40 15.90 -11.56 6.40
CA MET A 40 16.03 -13.02 6.47
C MET A 40 17.29 -13.47 7.20
N PHE A 41 18.43 -12.84 6.94
CA PHE A 41 19.75 -13.23 7.47
C PHE A 41 20.26 -12.24 8.52
N ASP A 42 20.96 -12.73 9.53
CA ASP A 42 21.73 -11.89 10.45
C ASP A 42 23.14 -11.59 9.92
N ALA A 43 23.89 -10.75 10.64
CA ALA A 43 25.25 -10.35 10.27
C ALA A 43 26.26 -11.52 10.19
N HIS A 44 25.91 -12.70 10.73
CA HIS A 44 26.70 -13.93 10.65
C HIS A 44 26.20 -14.88 9.56
N GLY A 45 25.20 -14.48 8.76
CA GLY A 45 24.58 -15.29 7.73
C GLY A 45 23.59 -16.34 8.26
N ALA A 46 23.21 -16.30 9.54
CA ALA A 46 22.22 -17.22 10.08
C ALA A 46 20.80 -16.72 9.85
N VAL A 47 19.88 -17.66 9.60
CA VAL A 47 18.47 -17.34 9.30
C VAL A 47 17.73 -16.88 10.56
N ARG A 48 17.15 -15.68 10.50
CA ARG A 48 16.35 -15.09 11.57
C ARG A 48 15.09 -15.91 11.83
N GLY A 49 14.66 -15.92 13.10
CA GLY A 49 13.54 -16.75 13.59
C GLY A 49 12.29 -16.72 12.71
N PRO A 50 11.72 -15.54 12.38
CA PRO A 50 10.51 -15.43 11.56
C PRO A 50 10.63 -16.03 10.16
N TYR A 51 11.85 -16.11 9.60
CA TYR A 51 12.11 -16.57 8.25
C TYR A 51 12.54 -18.04 8.15
N LYS A 52 12.74 -18.75 9.25
CA LYS A 52 13.22 -20.15 9.22
C LYS A 52 12.33 -21.08 8.39
N GLY A 53 11.01 -20.93 8.49
CA GLY A 53 10.05 -21.74 7.72
C GLY A 53 10.10 -21.42 6.23
N ILE A 54 10.11 -20.15 5.86
CA ILE A 54 10.25 -19.69 4.47
C ILE A 54 11.57 -20.17 3.87
N HIS A 55 12.68 -19.98 4.57
CA HIS A 55 13.99 -20.43 4.11
C HIS A 55 14.01 -21.95 3.92
N ALA A 56 13.43 -22.72 4.83
CA ALA A 56 13.38 -24.19 4.70
C ALA A 56 12.51 -24.67 3.53
N GLU A 57 11.47 -23.92 3.15
CA GLU A 57 10.63 -24.22 1.98
C GLU A 57 11.30 -23.82 0.66
N LEU A 58 12.04 -22.70 0.65
CA LEU A 58 12.73 -22.20 -0.54
C LEU A 58 14.05 -22.92 -0.81
N ALA A 59 14.85 -23.22 0.22
CA ALA A 59 16.20 -23.80 0.09
C ALA A 59 16.30 -25.14 -0.66
N PRO A 60 15.29 -26.04 -0.63
CA PRO A 60 15.27 -27.27 -1.42
C PRO A 60 15.02 -27.05 -2.91
N SER A 61 14.41 -25.93 -3.29
CA SER A 61 14.06 -25.64 -4.69
C SER A 61 15.28 -25.30 -5.51
N ASP A 62 15.29 -25.74 -6.77
CA ASP A 62 16.28 -25.28 -7.74
C ASP A 62 15.78 -24.05 -8.52
N ALA A 63 16.70 -23.42 -9.26
CA ALA A 63 16.41 -22.23 -10.04
C ALA A 63 15.27 -22.43 -11.06
N SER A 64 15.10 -23.63 -11.61
CA SER A 64 14.00 -23.96 -12.52
C SER A 64 12.65 -23.98 -11.82
N GLU A 65 12.57 -24.55 -10.61
CA GLU A 65 11.36 -24.54 -9.81
C GLU A 65 10.98 -23.12 -9.38
N LEU A 66 11.95 -22.31 -8.95
CA LEU A 66 11.73 -20.90 -8.60
C LEU A 66 11.17 -20.11 -9.79
N LYS A 67 11.77 -20.29 -10.97
CA LYS A 67 11.30 -19.66 -12.21
C LYS A 67 9.88 -20.10 -12.56
N ALA A 68 9.57 -21.40 -12.49
CA ALA A 68 8.24 -21.91 -12.78
C ALA A 68 7.17 -21.32 -11.84
N ARG A 69 7.48 -21.15 -10.55
CA ARG A 69 6.61 -20.49 -9.58
C ARG A 69 6.44 -19.00 -9.89
N ALA A 70 7.51 -18.31 -10.30
CA ALA A 70 7.45 -16.90 -10.73
C ALA A 70 6.57 -16.73 -11.98
N ASP A 71 6.72 -17.60 -12.98
CA ASP A 71 5.93 -17.58 -14.21
C ASP A 71 4.45 -17.91 -13.95
N ALA A 72 4.16 -18.78 -12.96
CA ALA A 72 2.80 -19.05 -12.51
C ALA A 72 2.20 -17.83 -11.78
N LEU A 73 2.97 -17.18 -10.91
CA LEU A 73 2.58 -15.97 -10.21
C LEU A 73 2.25 -14.82 -11.17
N GLY A 74 3.13 -14.57 -12.14
CA GLY A 74 2.92 -13.53 -13.15
C GLY A 74 1.69 -13.76 -14.00
N ARG A 75 1.42 -15.02 -14.38
CA ARG A 75 0.18 -15.38 -15.10
C ARG A 75 -1.07 -15.14 -14.26
N ALA A 76 -1.07 -15.58 -13.00
CA ALA A 76 -2.19 -15.36 -12.09
C ALA A 76 -2.51 -13.86 -11.92
N PHE A 77 -1.47 -13.01 -11.81
CA PHE A 77 -1.64 -11.56 -11.73
C PHE A 77 -2.31 -10.95 -12.96
N ILE A 78 -1.89 -11.37 -14.15
CA ILE A 78 -2.46 -10.92 -15.42
C ILE A 78 -3.90 -11.41 -15.55
N ASP A 79 -4.18 -12.68 -15.25
CA ASP A 79 -5.51 -13.28 -15.35
C ASP A 79 -6.53 -12.63 -14.39
N GLN A 80 -6.06 -12.09 -13.26
CA GLN A 80 -6.89 -11.33 -12.31
C GLN A 80 -7.09 -9.86 -12.69
N GLY A 81 -6.45 -9.39 -13.77
CA GLY A 81 -6.52 -8.00 -14.21
C GLY A 81 -5.81 -7.02 -13.26
N ILE A 82 -4.83 -7.50 -12.48
CA ILE A 82 -4.06 -6.67 -11.57
C ILE A 82 -3.00 -5.94 -12.40
N THR A 83 -3.38 -4.81 -12.97
CA THR A 83 -2.51 -3.96 -13.80
C THR A 83 -2.26 -2.61 -13.14
N PHE A 84 -1.17 -1.97 -13.53
CA PHE A 84 -0.85 -0.59 -13.20
C PHE A 84 -0.57 0.15 -14.51
N SER A 85 -1.08 1.37 -14.65
CA SER A 85 -0.79 2.20 -15.82
C SER A 85 0.55 2.91 -15.63
N LEU A 86 1.58 2.45 -16.35
CA LEU A 86 2.85 3.15 -16.46
C LEU A 86 2.91 3.83 -17.83
N SER A 87 2.89 5.16 -17.85
CA SER A 87 2.94 5.96 -19.10
C SER A 87 1.84 5.61 -20.12
N GLY A 88 0.64 5.29 -19.64
CA GLY A 88 -0.51 4.93 -20.48
C GLY A 88 -0.52 3.48 -20.98
N GLN A 89 0.46 2.66 -20.60
CA GLN A 89 0.46 1.22 -20.82
C GLN A 89 0.15 0.49 -19.52
N GLU A 90 -0.89 -0.35 -19.54
CA GLU A 90 -1.16 -1.28 -18.44
C GLU A 90 -0.07 -2.36 -18.38
N ARG A 91 0.65 -2.42 -17.25
CA ARG A 91 1.64 -3.46 -16.96
C ARG A 91 1.32 -4.08 -15.61
N PRO A 92 1.51 -5.41 -15.44
CA PRO A 92 1.36 -6.03 -14.14
C PRO A 92 2.38 -5.41 -13.17
N PHE A 93 1.93 -5.02 -11.99
CA PHE A 93 2.82 -4.58 -10.93
C PHE A 93 3.60 -5.80 -10.44
N PRO A 94 4.95 -5.84 -10.56
CA PRO A 94 5.69 -7.08 -10.29
C PRO A 94 5.53 -7.50 -8.82
N LEU A 95 4.99 -8.69 -8.59
CA LEU A 95 4.98 -9.30 -7.25
C LEU A 95 6.16 -10.27 -7.13
N ASP A 96 6.94 -10.10 -6.08
CA ASP A 96 8.02 -11.03 -5.74
C ASP A 96 7.51 -12.21 -4.90
N LEU A 97 8.11 -13.39 -5.12
CA LEU A 97 7.73 -14.65 -4.47
C LEU A 97 8.08 -14.72 -2.98
N VAL A 98 9.03 -13.92 -2.50
CA VAL A 98 9.49 -13.97 -1.11
C VAL A 98 8.76 -12.90 -0.29
N PRO A 99 7.87 -13.29 0.64
CA PRO A 99 7.13 -12.33 1.44
C PRO A 99 8.03 -11.59 2.43
N ARG A 100 7.61 -10.38 2.82
CA ARG A 100 8.17 -9.67 3.96
C ARG A 100 7.49 -10.15 5.23
N VAL A 101 8.22 -10.66 6.22
CA VAL A 101 7.63 -11.18 7.47
C VAL A 101 7.89 -10.26 8.64
N ILE A 102 6.83 -9.92 9.37
CA ILE A 102 6.86 -9.13 10.60
C ILE A 102 6.29 -9.99 11.73
N SER A 103 7.03 -10.10 12.84
CA SER A 103 6.57 -10.86 13.99
C SER A 103 5.39 -10.18 14.69
N ALA A 104 4.59 -10.95 15.43
CA ALA A 104 3.48 -10.42 16.22
C ALA A 104 3.90 -9.31 17.20
N ALA A 105 5.09 -9.45 17.80
CA ALA A 105 5.61 -8.50 18.79
C ALA A 105 6.07 -7.19 18.15
N GLU A 106 6.71 -7.25 16.98
CA GLU A 106 7.06 -6.06 16.19
C GLU A 106 5.81 -5.36 15.70
N TRP A 107 4.85 -6.11 15.14
CA TRP A 107 3.59 -5.55 14.66
C TRP A 107 2.78 -4.88 15.75
N SER A 108 2.65 -5.49 16.94
CA SER A 108 1.92 -4.88 18.06
C SER A 108 2.52 -3.53 18.50
N ARG A 109 3.84 -3.33 18.34
CA ARG A 109 4.48 -2.04 18.61
C ARG A 109 4.18 -1.03 17.50
N LEU A 110 4.27 -1.46 16.23
CA LEU A 110 3.93 -0.65 15.07
C LEU A 110 2.49 -0.18 15.11
N GLU A 111 1.55 -1.10 15.31
CA GLU A 111 0.12 -0.85 15.39
C GLU A 111 -0.22 0.23 16.42
N ARG A 112 0.28 0.11 17.67
CA ARG A 112 0.08 1.16 18.68
C ARG A 112 0.64 2.51 18.28
N GLY A 113 1.81 2.53 17.66
CA GLY A 113 2.44 3.78 17.23
C GLY A 113 1.76 4.43 16.03
N ILE A 114 1.25 3.64 15.09
CA ILE A 114 0.43 4.11 13.97
C ILE A 114 -0.86 4.72 14.51
N ILE A 115 -1.55 4.04 15.44
CA ILE A 115 -2.77 4.54 16.08
C ILE A 115 -2.50 5.89 16.78
N GLN A 116 -1.45 5.96 17.61
CA GLN A 116 -1.05 7.19 18.29
C GLN A 116 -0.81 8.33 17.29
N ARG A 117 -0.05 8.06 16.23
CA ARG A 117 0.29 9.05 15.21
C ARG A 117 -0.93 9.56 14.46
N VAL A 118 -1.82 8.67 14.03
CA VAL A 118 -3.05 9.03 13.32
C VAL A 118 -3.96 9.87 14.22
N LYS A 119 -4.09 9.53 15.51
CA LYS A 119 -4.86 10.34 16.47
C LYS A 119 -4.30 11.76 16.64
N ALA A 120 -2.99 11.91 16.75
CA ALA A 120 -2.36 13.24 16.83
C ALA A 120 -2.54 14.05 15.55
N LEU A 121 -2.44 13.42 14.37
CA LEU A 121 -2.68 14.07 13.08
C LEU A 121 -4.15 14.46 12.88
N GLU A 122 -5.09 13.65 13.37
CA GLU A 122 -6.52 13.95 13.38
C GLU A 122 -6.79 15.22 14.21
N MET A 123 -6.29 15.26 15.45
CA MET A 123 -6.41 16.44 16.32
C MET A 123 -5.72 17.67 15.73
N TYR A 124 -4.56 17.50 15.09
CA TYR A 124 -3.89 18.58 14.38
C TYR A 124 -4.76 19.16 13.25
N LEU A 125 -5.32 18.31 12.39
CA LEU A 125 -6.15 18.79 11.28
C LEU A 125 -7.44 19.44 11.78
N ASP A 126 -8.05 18.89 12.82
CA ASP A 126 -9.22 19.50 13.46
C ASP A 126 -8.89 20.90 14.01
N ASP A 127 -7.78 21.03 14.74
CA ASP A 127 -7.34 22.30 15.30
C ASP A 127 -6.98 23.34 14.23
N ILE A 128 -6.24 22.95 13.19
CA ILE A 128 -5.86 23.87 12.09
C ILE A 128 -7.06 24.44 11.35
N TYR A 129 -8.13 23.64 11.21
CA TYR A 129 -9.38 24.07 10.58
C TYR A 129 -10.44 24.62 11.55
N GLY A 130 -10.13 24.60 12.85
CA GLY A 130 -10.93 25.09 13.98
C GLY A 130 -10.26 26.27 14.69
N ASP A 131 -9.98 26.11 15.99
CA ASP A 131 -9.55 27.19 16.90
C ASP A 131 -8.06 27.56 16.76
N GLN A 132 -7.25 26.69 16.16
CA GLN A 132 -5.82 26.86 15.89
C GLN A 132 -4.97 27.06 17.15
N GLU A 133 -5.30 26.35 18.23
CA GLU A 133 -4.62 26.44 19.53
C GLU A 133 -3.13 26.11 19.43
N ILE A 134 -2.72 25.09 18.66
CA ILE A 134 -1.29 24.76 18.48
C ILE A 134 -0.49 25.91 17.84
N LEU A 135 -1.17 26.79 17.08
CA LEU A 135 -0.59 27.98 16.48
C LEU A 135 -0.65 29.19 17.43
N ASN A 136 -1.65 29.25 18.32
CA ASN A 136 -1.82 30.33 19.28
C ASN A 136 -0.88 30.15 20.48
N ASP A 137 -0.59 28.90 20.85
CA ASP A 137 0.39 28.51 21.87
C ASP A 137 1.85 28.53 21.36
N ASP A 138 2.07 28.93 20.10
CA ASP A 138 3.39 28.99 19.44
C ASP A 138 4.17 27.66 19.44
N ILE A 139 3.47 26.52 19.54
CA ILE A 139 4.07 25.17 19.52
C ILE A 139 4.63 24.85 18.13
N ILE A 140 3.92 25.26 17.08
CA ILE A 140 4.44 25.26 15.70
C ILE A 140 4.24 26.64 15.06
N PRO A 141 5.12 27.06 14.13
CA PRO A 141 5.02 28.37 13.52
C PRO A 141 3.78 28.49 12.62
N ARG A 142 2.98 29.55 12.77
CA ARG A 142 1.83 29.83 11.88
C ARG A 142 2.20 29.84 10.39
N ARG A 143 3.41 30.33 10.08
CA ARG A 143 3.94 30.34 8.71
C ARG A 143 4.03 28.95 8.09
N LEU A 144 4.24 27.89 8.88
CA LEU A 144 4.28 26.49 8.43
C LEU A 144 3.05 26.11 7.63
N VAL A 145 1.89 26.45 8.19
CA VAL A 145 0.56 26.15 7.70
C VAL A 145 0.20 27.11 6.56
N THR A 146 0.35 28.42 6.78
CA THR A 146 -0.10 29.43 5.80
C THR A 146 0.71 29.44 4.51
N SER A 147 1.91 28.86 4.50
CA SER A 147 2.74 28.72 3.30
C SER A 147 2.66 27.35 2.64
N CYS A 148 1.86 26.42 3.17
CA CYS A 148 1.63 25.12 2.56
C CYS A 148 0.65 25.27 1.39
N GLU A 149 0.99 24.75 0.21
CA GLU A 149 0.09 24.82 -0.97
C GLU A 149 -1.20 24.01 -0.77
N HIS A 150 -1.14 23.00 0.10
CA HIS A 150 -2.25 22.13 0.44
C HIS A 150 -3.06 22.58 1.64
N PHE A 151 -2.76 23.77 2.19
CA PHE A 151 -3.65 24.43 3.14
C PHE A 151 -4.80 25.14 2.39
N HIS A 152 -5.91 24.44 2.24
CA HIS A 152 -7.12 24.97 1.58
C HIS A 152 -8.02 25.70 2.57
N ARG A 153 -8.05 27.04 2.52
CA ARG A 153 -8.92 27.87 3.38
C ARG A 153 -10.40 27.58 3.14
N GLU A 154 -10.73 27.08 1.96
CA GLU A 154 -12.05 26.62 1.57
C GLU A 154 -12.58 25.52 2.51
N ALA A 155 -11.69 24.77 3.16
CA ALA A 155 -12.04 23.72 4.12
C ALA A 155 -12.35 24.23 5.54
N MET A 156 -12.12 25.52 5.83
CA MET A 156 -12.46 26.11 7.14
C MET A 156 -13.97 25.96 7.42
N GLY A 157 -14.30 25.55 8.64
CA GLY A 157 -15.69 25.35 9.08
C GLY A 157 -16.37 24.09 8.52
N ILE A 158 -15.66 23.23 7.78
CA ILE A 158 -16.14 21.89 7.46
C ILE A 158 -15.84 20.97 8.63
N VAL A 159 -16.88 20.57 9.34
CA VAL A 159 -16.80 19.65 10.49
C VAL A 159 -17.60 18.40 10.16
N PRO A 160 -16.95 17.24 9.95
CA PRO A 160 -17.65 15.97 9.75
C PRO A 160 -18.50 15.62 10.98
N PRO A 161 -19.69 14.98 10.82
CA PRO A 161 -20.59 14.66 11.93
C PRO A 161 -19.96 13.85 13.07
N ASN A 162 -19.05 12.91 12.74
CA ASN A 162 -18.31 12.11 13.72
C ASN A 162 -16.92 12.70 14.06
N GLY A 163 -16.61 13.91 13.57
CA GLY A 163 -15.31 14.55 13.76
C GLY A 163 -14.14 13.96 12.95
N VAL A 164 -14.35 12.90 12.17
CA VAL A 164 -13.26 12.22 11.46
C VAL A 164 -12.94 12.92 10.14
N ARG A 165 -11.74 13.48 10.05
CA ARG A 165 -11.12 14.03 8.85
C ARG A 165 -10.27 12.99 8.14
N ILE A 166 -9.55 12.13 8.87
CA ILE A 166 -8.62 11.11 8.33
C ILE A 166 -9.25 9.71 8.41
N HIS A 167 -10.18 9.40 7.50
CA HIS A 167 -10.80 8.08 7.47
C HIS A 167 -9.81 6.97 7.08
N VAL A 168 -8.87 7.28 6.18
CA VAL A 168 -7.80 6.36 5.77
C VAL A 168 -6.46 7.09 5.84
N ALA A 169 -5.50 6.51 6.55
CA ALA A 169 -4.13 6.97 6.59
C ALA A 169 -3.18 5.89 6.05
N GLY A 170 -2.30 6.28 5.13
CA GLY A 170 -1.17 5.45 4.71
C GLY A 170 0.11 5.95 5.37
N ILE A 171 0.74 5.16 6.22
CA ILE A 171 1.97 5.57 6.94
C ILE A 171 3.15 4.85 6.32
N ASP A 172 4.05 5.57 5.66
CA ASP A 172 5.25 4.97 5.07
C ASP A 172 6.30 4.71 6.14
N LEU A 173 6.71 3.47 6.27
CA LEU A 173 7.68 2.98 7.24
C LEU A 173 8.89 2.40 6.54
N ILE A 174 10.06 2.68 7.09
CA ILE A 174 11.30 2.00 6.76
C ILE A 174 11.83 1.28 8.00
N ARG A 175 12.70 0.30 7.79
CA ARG A 175 13.50 -0.31 8.86
C ARG A 175 14.95 0.08 8.62
N ASP A 176 15.58 0.72 9.62
CA ASP A 176 16.94 1.24 9.54
C ASP A 176 18.00 0.14 9.69
N GLU A 177 19.28 0.49 9.55
CA GLU A 177 20.43 -0.42 9.68
C GLU A 177 20.51 -1.10 11.05
N LYS A 178 19.89 -0.50 12.07
CA LYS A 178 19.82 -1.03 13.44
C LYS A 178 18.58 -1.91 13.66
N GLY A 179 17.73 -2.07 12.64
CA GLY A 179 16.50 -2.86 12.72
C GLY A 179 15.31 -2.12 13.35
N ASN A 180 15.40 -0.80 13.54
CA ASN A 180 14.31 -0.01 14.10
C ASN A 180 13.39 0.51 12.99
N PHE A 181 12.09 0.51 13.25
CA PHE A 181 11.14 1.14 12.34
C PHE A 181 11.11 2.65 12.52
N ARG A 182 11.05 3.37 11.40
CA ARG A 182 10.90 4.83 11.36
C ARG A 182 9.85 5.21 10.35
N VAL A 183 9.06 6.23 10.67
CA VAL A 183 8.14 6.84 9.72
C VAL A 183 8.94 7.66 8.73
N LEU A 184 8.70 7.47 7.44
CA LEU A 184 9.31 8.24 6.36
C LEU A 184 8.38 9.35 5.87
N GLU A 185 7.08 9.06 5.76
CA GLU A 185 6.07 9.94 5.19
C GLU A 185 4.68 9.52 5.67
N ASP A 186 3.75 10.48 5.78
CA ASP A 186 2.33 10.24 6.03
C ASP A 186 1.54 10.50 4.75
N ASN A 187 0.43 9.81 4.54
CA ASN A 187 -0.44 9.99 3.38
C ASN A 187 -1.88 10.08 3.87
N LEU A 188 -2.44 11.30 3.94
CA LEU A 188 -3.72 11.60 4.60
C LEU A 188 -4.80 12.10 3.63
N ARG A 189 -4.43 12.33 2.36
CA ARG A 189 -5.33 12.71 1.27
C ARG A 189 -6.06 11.47 0.73
N SER A 190 -5.58 10.91 -0.37
CA SER A 190 -6.13 9.72 -1.03
C SER A 190 -5.10 8.59 -1.07
N PRO A 191 -4.70 8.00 0.07
CA PRO A 191 -3.69 6.95 0.10
C PRO A 191 -4.11 5.77 -0.79
N SER A 192 -3.17 5.29 -1.60
CA SER A 192 -3.38 4.17 -2.50
C SER A 192 -2.44 3.01 -2.17
N GLY A 193 -2.83 1.81 -2.61
CA GLY A 193 -1.99 0.62 -2.58
C GLY A 193 -2.59 -0.56 -1.82
N VAL A 194 -3.72 -0.37 -1.14
CA VAL A 194 -4.37 -1.43 -0.35
C VAL A 194 -4.91 -2.57 -1.23
N SER A 195 -5.34 -2.25 -2.46
CA SER A 195 -5.76 -3.28 -3.43
C SER A 195 -4.65 -4.28 -3.71
N TYR A 196 -3.40 -3.80 -3.83
CA TYR A 196 -2.24 -4.66 -4.00
C TYR A 196 -1.97 -5.49 -2.75
N VAL A 197 -2.22 -4.99 -1.54
CA VAL A 197 -2.06 -5.79 -0.32
C VAL A 197 -2.99 -7.02 -0.35
N MET A 198 -4.26 -6.79 -0.66
CA MET A 198 -5.28 -7.85 -0.69
C MET A 198 -5.01 -8.85 -1.83
N GLU A 199 -4.69 -8.36 -3.02
CA GLU A 199 -4.44 -9.23 -4.17
C GLU A 199 -3.09 -9.95 -4.09
N ASN A 200 -2.02 -9.29 -3.61
CA ASN A 200 -0.74 -9.95 -3.31
C ASN A 200 -0.97 -11.13 -2.39
N ARG A 201 -1.75 -10.91 -1.32
CA ARG A 201 -2.05 -11.94 -0.36
C ARG A 201 -2.79 -13.12 -0.96
N ARG A 202 -3.90 -12.83 -1.64
CA ARG A 202 -4.75 -13.84 -2.29
C ARG A 202 -3.96 -14.69 -3.30
N THR A 203 -3.08 -14.06 -4.06
CA THR A 203 -2.26 -14.76 -5.04
C THR A 203 -1.18 -15.60 -4.36
N MET A 204 -0.52 -15.07 -3.34
CA MET A 204 0.47 -15.82 -2.55
C MET A 204 -0.16 -17.06 -1.90
N ALA A 205 -1.37 -16.95 -1.34
CA ALA A 205 -2.10 -18.08 -0.75
C ALA A 205 -2.39 -19.21 -1.77
N ARG A 206 -2.63 -18.85 -3.04
CA ARG A 206 -2.84 -19.80 -4.12
C ARG A 206 -1.56 -20.46 -4.62
N VAL A 207 -0.47 -19.70 -4.72
CA VAL A 207 0.82 -20.20 -5.25
C VAL A 207 1.59 -21.00 -4.20
N PHE A 208 1.48 -20.64 -2.91
CA PHE A 208 2.22 -21.26 -1.80
C PHE A 208 1.33 -21.74 -0.65
N PRO A 209 0.32 -22.60 -0.89
CA PRO A 209 -0.65 -23.00 0.15
C PRO A 209 0.01 -23.67 1.37
N ASN A 210 1.09 -24.44 1.16
CA ASN A 210 1.83 -25.09 2.25
C ASN A 210 2.53 -24.07 3.17
N LEU A 211 2.95 -22.93 2.61
CA LEU A 211 3.66 -21.89 3.36
C LEU A 211 2.68 -21.17 4.30
N PHE A 212 1.45 -20.91 3.84
CA PHE A 212 0.35 -20.41 4.68
C PHE A 212 -0.16 -21.44 5.71
N ALA A 213 -0.13 -22.74 5.39
CA ALA A 213 -0.52 -23.77 6.35
C ALA A 213 0.48 -23.88 7.53
N THR A 214 1.75 -23.55 7.29
CA THR A 214 2.82 -23.64 8.30
C THR A 214 3.07 -22.34 9.05
N HIS A 215 2.64 -21.20 8.51
CA HIS A 215 2.79 -19.87 9.10
C HIS A 215 1.43 -19.31 9.49
N ARG A 216 1.28 -18.88 10.74
CA ARG A 216 0.02 -18.28 11.22
C ARG A 216 -0.08 -16.82 10.75
N VAL A 217 -0.37 -16.60 9.47
CA VAL A 217 -0.50 -15.25 8.89
C VAL A 217 -1.88 -14.68 9.23
N ARG A 218 -1.94 -13.42 9.69
CA ARG A 218 -3.20 -12.68 9.93
C ARG A 218 -3.85 -12.30 8.60
N ALA A 219 -5.17 -12.40 8.53
CA ALA A 219 -5.95 -12.07 7.34
C ALA A 219 -5.96 -10.56 7.04
N VAL A 220 -6.17 -10.19 5.77
CA VAL A 220 -6.18 -8.80 5.27
C VAL A 220 -7.39 -8.48 4.37
N ASP A 221 -8.28 -9.45 4.18
CA ASP A 221 -9.46 -9.37 3.32
C ASP A 221 -10.60 -8.51 3.91
N ASP A 222 -10.63 -8.33 5.23
CA ASP A 222 -11.65 -7.55 5.93
C ASP A 222 -11.52 -6.01 5.75
N TYR A 223 -10.51 -5.53 5.02
CA TYR A 223 -10.26 -4.09 4.85
C TYR A 223 -11.48 -3.34 4.31
N ALA A 224 -12.11 -3.85 3.25
CA ALA A 224 -13.26 -3.19 2.63
C ALA A 224 -14.44 -3.07 3.60
N SER A 225 -14.66 -4.07 4.46
CA SER A 225 -15.71 -4.05 5.47
C SER A 225 -15.41 -3.02 6.57
N HIS A 226 -14.16 -2.93 7.03
CA HIS A 226 -13.73 -1.89 7.98
C HIS A 226 -13.88 -0.48 7.38
N LEU A 227 -13.47 -0.29 6.12
CA LEU A 227 -13.61 0.98 5.42
C LEU A 227 -15.07 1.39 5.26
N LEU A 228 -15.93 0.49 4.77
CA LEU A 228 -17.36 0.80 4.62
C LEU A 228 -17.99 1.14 5.97
N ARG A 229 -17.65 0.42 7.05
CA ARG A 229 -18.13 0.73 8.40
C ARG A 229 -17.70 2.14 8.83
N ALA A 230 -16.44 2.48 8.65
CA ALA A 230 -15.92 3.81 8.97
C ALA A 230 -16.63 4.92 8.18
N LEU A 231 -16.83 4.71 6.88
CA LEU A 231 -17.56 5.65 6.02
C LEU A 231 -19.02 5.81 6.47
N ARG A 232 -19.73 4.71 6.76
CA ARG A 232 -21.12 4.78 7.24
C ARG A 232 -21.22 5.48 8.60
N ASN A 233 -20.29 5.21 9.51
CA ASN A 233 -20.22 5.87 10.83
C ASN A 233 -19.97 7.38 10.74
N SER A 234 -19.46 7.87 9.60
CA SER A 234 -19.23 9.31 9.39
C SER A 234 -20.49 10.10 9.06
N ALA A 235 -21.53 9.44 8.55
CA ALA A 235 -22.79 10.10 8.18
C ALA A 235 -23.48 10.75 9.39
N ALA A 236 -24.39 11.68 9.13
CA ALA A 236 -25.16 12.34 10.19
C ALA A 236 -25.94 11.31 11.03
N THR A 237 -25.99 11.53 12.35
CA THR A 237 -26.49 10.56 13.35
C THR A 237 -27.94 10.08 13.14
N ASN A 238 -28.73 10.80 12.35
CA ASN A 238 -30.14 10.48 12.10
C ASN A 238 -30.36 9.60 10.85
N GLU A 239 -29.31 9.28 10.08
CA GLU A 239 -29.43 8.47 8.87
C GLU A 239 -29.31 6.97 9.19
N ALA A 240 -30.38 6.21 8.92
CA ALA A 240 -30.44 4.79 9.31
C ALA A 240 -29.67 3.89 8.33
N ASP A 241 -29.58 4.28 7.06
CA ASP A 241 -28.83 3.56 6.03
C ASP A 241 -28.17 4.56 5.07
N PRO A 242 -27.01 5.14 5.45
CA PRO A 242 -26.38 6.18 4.66
C PRO A 242 -25.87 5.65 3.33
N THR A 243 -26.17 6.39 2.26
CA THR A 243 -25.72 6.09 0.90
C THR A 243 -24.26 6.52 0.75
N VAL A 244 -23.39 5.53 0.60
CA VAL A 244 -21.95 5.70 0.37
C VAL A 244 -21.65 5.51 -1.11
N VAL A 245 -20.82 6.37 -1.70
CA VAL A 245 -20.32 6.23 -3.07
C VAL A 245 -18.80 6.41 -3.13
N VAL A 246 -18.15 5.80 -4.14
CA VAL A 246 -16.73 6.04 -4.45
C VAL A 246 -16.64 6.99 -5.64
N LEU A 247 -16.13 8.20 -5.42
CA LEU A 247 -15.93 9.20 -6.47
C LEU A 247 -14.56 9.01 -7.13
N THR A 248 -14.55 8.65 -8.41
CA THR A 248 -13.33 8.38 -9.20
C THR A 248 -13.13 9.42 -10.30
N PRO A 249 -11.88 9.76 -10.66
CA PRO A 249 -11.57 10.59 -11.83
C PRO A 249 -11.75 9.84 -13.18
N GLY A 250 -12.10 8.55 -13.13
CA GLY A 250 -12.35 7.71 -14.31
C GLY A 250 -11.15 6.85 -14.75
N VAL A 251 -11.33 6.14 -15.85
CA VAL A 251 -10.45 5.05 -16.34
C VAL A 251 -9.01 5.47 -16.68
N TYR A 252 -8.78 6.75 -16.94
CA TYR A 252 -7.45 7.25 -17.32
C TYR A 252 -6.54 7.50 -16.11
N ASN A 253 -7.03 7.29 -14.89
CA ASN A 253 -6.22 7.37 -13.68
C ASN A 253 -5.53 6.03 -13.40
N SER A 254 -4.24 6.08 -13.02
CA SER A 254 -3.43 4.87 -12.77
C SER A 254 -3.93 4.00 -11.62
N ALA A 255 -4.69 4.57 -10.67
CA ALA A 255 -5.28 3.86 -9.55
C ALA A 255 -6.75 3.44 -9.78
N TYR A 256 -7.30 3.60 -11.00
CA TYR A 256 -8.70 3.27 -11.29
C TYR A 256 -9.07 1.82 -10.93
N PHE A 257 -8.16 0.87 -11.15
CA PHE A 257 -8.35 -0.53 -10.73
C PHE A 257 -8.69 -0.62 -9.24
N GLU A 258 -7.92 0.06 -8.38
CA GLU A 258 -8.16 0.08 -6.94
C GLU A 258 -9.52 0.69 -6.59
N HIS A 259 -9.92 1.77 -7.27
CA HIS A 259 -11.19 2.43 -7.01
C HIS A 259 -12.36 1.47 -7.29
N SER A 260 -12.30 0.77 -8.43
CA SER A 260 -13.31 -0.20 -8.83
C SER A 260 -13.34 -1.45 -7.94
N LEU A 261 -12.17 -1.94 -7.51
CA LEU A 261 -12.06 -3.08 -6.62
C LEU A 261 -12.69 -2.78 -5.26
N LEU A 262 -12.33 -1.62 -4.67
CA LEU A 262 -12.85 -1.21 -3.37
C LEU A 262 -14.36 -0.95 -3.42
N ALA A 263 -14.86 -0.24 -4.45
CA ALA A 263 -16.29 -0.03 -4.62
C ALA A 263 -17.06 -1.36 -4.70
N ARG A 264 -16.57 -2.31 -5.50
CA ARG A 264 -17.16 -3.65 -5.64
C ARG A 264 -17.13 -4.46 -4.34
N GLN A 265 -16.03 -4.42 -3.58
CA GLN A 265 -15.90 -5.18 -2.33
C GLN A 265 -16.73 -4.58 -1.19
N MET A 266 -16.85 -3.24 -1.15
CA MET A 266 -17.76 -2.56 -0.23
C MET A 266 -19.23 -2.74 -0.65
N GLY A 267 -19.49 -3.05 -1.93
CA GLY A 267 -20.86 -3.14 -2.46
C GLY A 267 -21.52 -1.78 -2.61
N VAL A 268 -20.75 -0.77 -2.99
CA VAL A 268 -21.20 0.61 -3.20
C VAL A 268 -20.99 1.05 -4.64
N GLU A 269 -21.66 2.12 -5.05
CA GLU A 269 -21.57 2.64 -6.41
C GLU A 269 -20.22 3.33 -6.67
N LEU A 270 -19.65 3.06 -7.85
CA LEU A 270 -18.49 3.77 -8.39
C LEU A 270 -18.99 4.86 -9.34
N VAL A 271 -18.76 6.12 -8.98
CA VAL A 271 -19.33 7.29 -9.68
C VAL A 271 -18.23 8.24 -10.15
N GLU A 272 -18.48 8.93 -11.25
CA GLU A 272 -17.69 10.10 -11.68
C GLU A 272 -18.43 11.40 -11.33
N GLY A 273 -17.75 12.55 -11.39
CA GLY A 273 -18.36 13.85 -11.05
C GLY A 273 -19.63 14.17 -11.84
N ARG A 274 -19.71 13.71 -13.09
CA ARG A 274 -20.89 13.85 -13.98
C ARG A 274 -22.11 13.05 -13.54
N ASP A 275 -21.94 12.05 -12.69
CA ASP A 275 -23.05 11.23 -12.17
C ASP A 275 -23.70 11.89 -10.96
N LEU A 276 -23.01 12.86 -10.34
CA LEU A 276 -23.44 13.60 -9.16
C LEU A 276 -23.86 15.03 -9.51
N PHE A 277 -24.68 15.64 -8.65
CA PHE A 277 -24.99 17.07 -8.68
C PHE A 277 -25.46 17.57 -7.33
N CYS A 278 -25.33 18.89 -7.11
CA CYS A 278 -25.79 19.53 -5.89
C CYS A 278 -27.10 20.28 -6.11
N ARG A 279 -28.04 20.17 -5.17
CA ARG A 279 -29.27 20.98 -5.08
C ARG A 279 -29.56 21.25 -3.61
N ASP A 280 -29.85 22.50 -3.26
CA ASP A 280 -30.18 22.92 -1.88
C ASP A 280 -29.16 22.46 -0.82
N ASN A 281 -27.85 22.58 -1.14
CA ASN A 281 -26.73 22.09 -0.32
C ASN A 281 -26.74 20.58 -0.04
N GLN A 282 -27.44 19.77 -0.84
CA GLN A 282 -27.41 18.31 -0.78
C GLN A 282 -26.82 17.75 -2.06
N VAL A 283 -26.18 16.59 -1.99
CA VAL A 283 -25.61 15.89 -3.14
C VAL A 283 -26.52 14.73 -3.54
N TYR A 284 -26.77 14.61 -4.84
CA TYR A 284 -27.59 13.57 -5.42
C TYR A 284 -26.83 12.84 -6.51
N MET A 285 -27.05 11.53 -6.60
CA MET A 285 -26.63 10.66 -7.68
C MET A 285 -27.78 10.46 -8.67
N ARG A 286 -27.47 10.55 -9.97
CA ARG A 286 -28.42 10.27 -11.06
C ARG A 286 -28.54 8.76 -11.27
N THR A 287 -29.74 8.22 -11.13
CA THR A 287 -30.03 6.81 -11.48
C THR A 287 -31.16 6.73 -12.50
N THR A 288 -31.39 5.54 -13.08
CA THR A 288 -32.52 5.32 -13.99
C THR A 288 -33.88 5.41 -13.31
N ASP A 289 -33.94 5.10 -12.01
CA ASP A 289 -35.17 5.08 -11.22
C ASP A 289 -35.47 6.43 -10.53
N GLY A 290 -34.50 7.35 -10.55
CA GLY A 290 -34.62 8.68 -9.97
C GLY A 290 -33.33 9.21 -9.38
N GLU A 291 -33.44 10.32 -8.66
CA GLU A 291 -32.33 10.93 -7.94
C GLU A 291 -32.22 10.27 -6.55
N VAL A 292 -31.02 9.80 -6.20
CA VAL A 292 -30.75 9.21 -4.87
C VAL A 292 -29.82 10.16 -4.13
N GLN A 293 -30.19 10.57 -2.91
CA GLN A 293 -29.34 11.40 -2.08
C GLN A 293 -28.08 10.63 -1.67
N VAL A 294 -26.93 11.29 -1.68
CA VAL A 294 -25.64 10.73 -1.28
C VAL A 294 -25.21 11.37 0.04
N ASP A 295 -24.92 10.55 1.03
CA ASP A 295 -24.58 11.00 2.38
C ASP A 295 -23.06 11.00 2.62
N VAL A 296 -22.33 10.07 1.99
CA VAL A 296 -20.88 9.94 2.14
C VAL A 296 -20.22 9.67 0.80
N ILE A 297 -19.20 10.46 0.49
CA ILE A 297 -18.39 10.34 -0.72
C ILE A 297 -16.98 9.93 -0.31
N TYR A 298 -16.60 8.68 -0.58
CA TYR A 298 -15.20 8.28 -0.56
C TYR A 298 -14.52 8.76 -1.84
N ARG A 299 -13.84 9.91 -1.75
CA ARG A 299 -13.20 10.55 -2.89
C ARG A 299 -11.84 9.95 -3.21
N ARG A 300 -11.57 9.78 -4.50
CA ARG A 300 -10.26 9.40 -5.05
C ARG A 300 -9.74 10.46 -6.01
N ILE A 301 -10.09 11.72 -5.74
CA ILE A 301 -9.79 12.91 -6.51
C ILE A 301 -9.15 13.94 -5.57
N ASP A 302 -8.11 14.62 -6.03
CA ASP A 302 -7.43 15.68 -5.27
C ASP A 302 -8.33 16.91 -5.05
N ASP A 303 -8.09 17.65 -3.95
CA ASP A 303 -8.92 18.78 -3.51
C ASP A 303 -9.16 19.80 -4.62
N ALA A 304 -8.10 20.18 -5.33
CA ALA A 304 -8.13 21.16 -6.41
C ALA A 304 -9.13 20.84 -7.54
N PHE A 305 -9.52 19.57 -7.69
CA PHE A 305 -10.44 19.12 -8.74
C PHE A 305 -11.85 18.82 -8.23
N LEU A 306 -12.10 18.85 -6.92
CA LEU A 306 -13.36 18.39 -6.30
C LEU A 306 -14.57 19.30 -6.57
N ASP A 307 -14.38 20.61 -6.58
CA ASP A 307 -15.48 21.57 -6.76
C ASP A 307 -15.02 22.75 -7.62
N PRO A 308 -15.48 22.86 -8.89
CA PRO A 308 -15.08 23.94 -9.78
C PRO A 308 -15.57 25.33 -9.32
N LEU A 309 -16.49 25.42 -8.35
CA LEU A 309 -16.93 26.71 -7.79
C LEU A 309 -15.99 27.26 -6.71
N GLN A 310 -15.12 26.42 -6.14
CA GLN A 310 -14.21 26.80 -5.05
C GLN A 310 -12.74 26.67 -5.44
N PHE A 311 -12.40 25.69 -6.28
CA PHE A 311 -11.03 25.40 -6.67
C PHE A 311 -10.80 25.69 -8.16
N ARG A 312 -10.41 24.67 -8.95
CA ARG A 312 -10.16 24.82 -10.38
C ARG A 312 -11.46 24.91 -11.16
N ALA A 313 -11.77 26.10 -11.67
CA ALA A 313 -12.94 26.35 -12.50
C ALA A 313 -12.98 25.55 -13.81
N ASP A 314 -11.82 25.06 -14.29
CA ASP A 314 -11.71 24.19 -15.47
C ASP A 314 -11.84 22.68 -15.15
N SER A 315 -12.03 22.31 -13.87
CA SER A 315 -12.19 20.91 -13.48
C SER A 315 -13.49 20.33 -14.02
N VAL A 316 -13.38 19.17 -14.68
CA VAL A 316 -14.52 18.34 -15.12
C VAL A 316 -14.68 17.07 -14.28
N LEU A 317 -13.83 16.88 -13.26
CA LEU A 317 -13.78 15.67 -12.46
C LEU A 317 -14.66 15.73 -11.20
N GLY A 318 -14.83 16.94 -10.66
CA GLY A 318 -15.55 17.20 -9.42
C GLY A 318 -17.05 17.45 -9.59
N VAL A 319 -17.66 17.94 -8.52
CA VAL A 319 -19.09 18.25 -8.42
C VAL A 319 -19.27 19.68 -7.95
N ALA A 320 -19.89 20.52 -8.78
CA ALA A 320 -20.13 21.92 -8.45
C ALA A 320 -21.01 22.06 -7.19
N GLY A 321 -20.53 22.80 -6.20
CA GLY A 321 -21.24 23.05 -4.94
C GLY A 321 -21.00 22.02 -3.83
N LEU A 322 -20.15 21.01 -4.09
CA LEU A 322 -19.84 19.95 -3.12
C LEU A 322 -19.27 20.51 -1.82
N VAL A 323 -18.38 21.50 -1.88
CA VAL A 323 -17.76 22.09 -0.68
C VAL A 323 -18.82 22.76 0.20
N ASN A 324 -19.81 23.43 -0.39
CA ASN A 324 -20.89 24.06 0.36
C ASN A 324 -21.84 23.03 0.97
N ALA A 325 -22.12 21.93 0.27
CA ALA A 325 -22.91 20.81 0.81
C ALA A 325 -22.19 20.15 2.01
N ALA A 326 -20.88 19.96 1.91
CA ALA A 326 -20.07 19.42 2.99
C ALA A 326 -20.01 20.38 4.19
N ARG A 327 -19.82 21.68 3.94
CA ARG A 327 -19.84 22.71 4.99
C ARG A 327 -21.20 22.83 5.69
N ALA A 328 -22.28 22.58 4.97
CA ALA A 328 -23.63 22.53 5.55
C ALA A 328 -23.89 21.26 6.37
N GLY A 329 -22.97 20.29 6.38
CA GLY A 329 -23.12 19.02 7.10
C GLY A 329 -24.05 18.00 6.42
N ASN A 330 -24.40 18.22 5.15
CA ASN A 330 -25.34 17.38 4.40
C ASN A 330 -24.67 16.23 3.63
N VAL A 331 -23.34 16.27 3.49
CA VAL A 331 -22.55 15.19 2.87
C VAL A 331 -21.18 15.14 3.52
N VAL A 332 -20.65 13.95 3.74
CA VAL A 332 -19.27 13.75 4.20
C VAL A 332 -18.37 13.47 3.01
N VAL A 333 -17.24 14.15 2.93
CA VAL A 333 -16.19 13.88 1.95
C VAL A 333 -15.03 13.19 2.66
N SER A 334 -14.67 12.00 2.21
CA SER A 334 -13.66 11.14 2.83
C SER A 334 -12.53 10.80 1.85
N SER A 335 -11.25 11.06 2.17
CA SER A 335 -10.79 11.87 3.31
C SER A 335 -11.25 13.33 3.20
N ALA A 336 -11.29 14.06 4.32
CA ALA A 336 -11.76 15.44 4.33
C ALA A 336 -10.93 16.35 3.41
N ILE A 337 -11.55 17.46 2.99
CA ILE A 337 -10.91 18.50 2.18
C ILE A 337 -9.88 19.22 3.07
N GLY A 338 -8.69 19.50 2.54
CA GLY A 338 -7.64 20.21 3.27
C GLY A 338 -6.69 19.32 4.08
N ASN A 339 -6.87 18.00 4.08
CA ASN A 339 -5.96 17.09 4.79
C ASN A 339 -4.50 17.18 4.34
N GLY A 340 -4.23 17.74 3.15
CA GLY A 340 -2.89 17.84 2.61
C GLY A 340 -1.93 18.73 3.42
N VAL A 341 -2.45 19.59 4.32
CA VAL A 341 -1.62 20.32 5.29
C VAL A 341 -1.06 19.42 6.41
N GLY A 342 -1.66 18.23 6.62
CA GLY A 342 -1.20 17.25 7.61
C GLY A 342 -0.14 16.29 7.10
N ASP A 343 -0.07 16.08 5.78
CA ASP A 343 0.97 15.25 5.14
C ASP A 343 2.00 16.06 4.33
N ASP A 344 2.05 17.37 4.51
CA ASP A 344 3.15 18.21 4.01
C ASP A 344 4.48 17.73 4.61
N LYS A 345 5.51 17.54 3.75
CA LYS A 345 6.80 16.96 4.18
C LYS A 345 7.53 17.79 5.23
N LEU A 346 7.25 19.09 5.31
CA LEU A 346 7.80 19.94 6.35
C LEU A 346 6.97 19.81 7.65
N VAL A 347 5.65 19.75 7.56
CA VAL A 347 4.76 19.49 8.70
C VAL A 347 5.06 18.15 9.36
N TYR A 348 5.39 17.13 8.57
CA TYR A 348 5.85 15.81 9.03
C TYR A 348 6.94 15.91 10.14
N THR A 349 7.85 16.89 10.06
CA THR A 349 8.93 17.08 11.04
C THR A 349 8.44 17.48 12.44
N TYR A 350 7.22 18.02 12.53
CA TYR A 350 6.59 18.47 13.77
C TYR A 350 5.62 17.45 14.38
N VAL A 351 5.34 16.32 13.72
CA VAL A 351 4.41 15.30 14.24
C VAL A 351 4.81 14.76 15.63
N PRO A 352 6.09 14.54 15.96
CA PRO A 352 6.49 14.23 17.34
C PRO A 352 6.01 15.26 18.36
N THR A 353 6.13 16.55 18.04
CA THR A 353 5.64 17.66 18.88
C THR A 353 4.11 17.65 18.97
N MET A 354 3.41 17.33 17.88
CA MET A 354 1.94 17.20 17.89
C MET A 354 1.48 16.07 18.82
N ILE A 355 2.17 14.92 18.81
CA ILE A 355 1.87 13.80 19.72
C ILE A 355 2.03 14.24 21.18
N GLU A 356 3.12 14.94 21.50
CA GLU A 356 3.35 15.44 22.86
C GLU A 356 2.30 16.49 23.27
N TYR A 357 1.96 17.42 22.38
CA TYR A 357 1.01 18.50 22.66
C TYR A 357 -0.43 17.99 22.82
N TYR A 358 -0.94 17.22 21.86
CA TYR A 358 -2.34 16.80 21.85
C TYR A 358 -2.63 15.59 22.74
N LEU A 359 -1.69 14.64 22.83
CA LEU A 359 -1.89 13.40 23.56
C LEU A 359 -1.20 13.40 24.92
N GLY A 360 -0.23 14.29 25.16
CA GLY A 360 0.59 14.25 26.38
C GLY A 360 1.49 13.01 26.46
N GLU A 361 1.73 12.36 25.32
CA GLU A 361 2.45 11.09 25.22
C GLU A 361 3.80 11.26 24.52
N LYS A 362 4.73 10.32 24.76
CA LYS A 362 5.95 10.24 23.96
C LYS A 362 5.69 9.50 22.64
N PRO A 363 6.26 9.96 21.51
CA PRO A 363 6.16 9.25 20.25
C PRO A 363 6.66 7.80 20.33
N LEU A 364 5.80 6.85 19.97
CA LEU A 364 6.14 5.43 19.95
C LEU A 364 6.91 5.02 18.69
N LEU A 365 6.71 5.75 17.59
CA LEU A 365 7.46 5.59 16.34
C LEU A 365 8.28 6.85 16.08
N ALA A 366 9.56 6.65 15.82
CA ALA A 366 10.45 7.75 15.49
C ALA A 366 10.25 8.17 14.02
N ASN A 367 10.42 9.47 13.76
CA ASN A 367 10.63 9.97 12.41
C ASN A 367 12.05 9.62 11.94
N VAL A 368 12.25 9.69 10.63
CA VAL A 368 13.56 9.88 10.03
C VAL A 368 14.05 11.29 10.38
N GLU A 369 15.32 11.40 10.77
CA GLU A 369 15.95 12.69 11.04
C GLU A 369 15.87 13.57 9.78
N THR A 370 15.28 14.75 9.92
CA THR A 370 14.94 15.62 8.79
C THR A 370 15.28 17.05 9.15
N TYR A 371 16.17 17.64 8.35
CA TYR A 371 16.54 19.04 8.41
C TYR A 371 15.56 19.88 7.59
N ARG A 372 15.19 21.02 8.16
CA ARG A 372 14.21 21.97 7.66
C ARG A 372 14.96 23.15 7.09
N CYS A 373 15.13 23.17 5.77
CA CYS A 373 15.95 24.18 5.11
C CYS A 373 15.44 25.62 5.30
N TRP A 374 14.20 25.81 5.78
CA TRP A 374 13.64 27.11 6.11
C TRP A 374 14.06 27.70 7.45
N LEU A 375 14.73 26.92 8.32
CA LEU A 375 15.37 27.42 9.53
C LEU A 375 16.82 27.73 9.18
N ASP A 376 17.30 28.92 9.52
CA ASP A 376 18.60 29.39 9.06
C ASP A 376 19.74 28.46 9.51
N ASP A 377 19.77 28.04 10.77
CA ASP A 377 20.79 27.14 11.32
C ASP A 377 20.80 25.75 10.63
N GLU A 378 19.62 25.16 10.42
CA GLU A 378 19.51 23.86 9.74
C GLU A 378 19.82 23.98 8.25
N ARG A 379 19.51 25.12 7.62
CA ARG A 379 19.87 25.39 6.23
C ARG A 379 21.38 25.45 6.05
N GLU A 380 22.08 26.12 6.96
CA GLU A 380 23.55 26.21 6.93
C GLU A 380 24.17 24.83 7.06
N GLU A 381 23.73 24.02 8.03
CA GLU A 381 24.16 22.62 8.19
C GLU A 381 23.92 21.79 6.91
N VAL A 382 22.74 21.95 6.27
CA VAL A 382 22.42 21.24 5.02
C VAL A 382 23.30 21.68 3.86
N LEU A 383 23.60 22.98 3.75
CA LEU A 383 24.46 23.50 2.68
C LEU A 383 25.92 23.10 2.87
N ASP A 384 26.38 22.99 4.11
CA ASP A 384 27.74 22.58 4.46
C ASP A 384 27.98 21.07 4.23
N ARG A 385 26.93 20.25 4.36
CA ARG A 385 26.98 18.78 4.20
C ARG A 385 26.14 18.28 3.03
N ILE A 386 25.98 19.11 2.00
CA ILE A 386 25.03 18.85 0.91
C ILE A 386 25.37 17.60 0.09
N ASP A 387 26.64 17.19 0.10
CA ASP A 387 27.18 15.98 -0.52
C ASP A 387 27.01 14.72 0.36
N GLU A 388 26.57 14.84 1.61
CA GLU A 388 26.27 13.70 2.51
C GLU A 388 24.77 13.39 2.61
N LEU A 389 23.92 14.35 2.23
CA LEU A 389 22.48 14.33 2.50
C LEU A 389 21.64 13.99 1.26
N VAL A 390 20.42 13.54 1.49
CA VAL A 390 19.38 13.39 0.47
C VAL A 390 18.45 14.61 0.53
N LEU A 391 18.48 15.44 -0.51
CA LEU A 391 17.64 16.63 -0.61
C LEU A 391 16.33 16.28 -1.32
N LYS A 392 15.21 16.66 -0.71
CA LYS A 392 13.88 16.36 -1.23
C LYS A 392 13.08 17.66 -1.32
N PRO A 393 12.40 17.91 -2.45
CA PRO A 393 11.45 19.00 -2.51
C PRO A 393 10.25 18.67 -1.61
N VAL A 394 9.76 19.66 -0.88
CA VAL A 394 8.57 19.52 -0.02
C VAL A 394 7.36 19.23 -0.90
N GLU A 395 7.18 20.04 -1.93
CA GLU A 395 6.17 19.82 -2.97
C GLU A 395 6.65 18.79 -3.98
N GLY A 396 5.81 17.79 -4.26
CA GLY A 396 6.08 16.76 -5.26
C GLY A 396 5.82 15.34 -4.76
N SER A 397 5.34 14.50 -5.67
CA SER A 397 5.03 13.10 -5.42
C SER A 397 6.01 12.17 -6.15
N GLY A 398 6.20 10.98 -5.59
CA GLY A 398 6.82 9.88 -6.32
C GLY A 398 8.32 10.02 -6.65
N GLY A 399 9.09 10.73 -5.84
CA GLY A 399 10.55 10.78 -5.95
C GLY A 399 11.11 11.73 -7.01
N TYR A 400 10.25 12.50 -7.69
CA TYR A 400 10.70 13.54 -8.61
C TYR A 400 11.41 14.67 -7.86
N GLY A 401 12.57 15.09 -8.39
CA GLY A 401 13.35 16.22 -7.84
C GLY A 401 14.22 15.87 -6.63
N ILE A 402 14.28 14.60 -6.21
CA ILE A 402 15.20 14.15 -5.16
C ILE A 402 16.64 14.17 -5.69
N VAL A 403 17.55 14.72 -4.89
CA VAL A 403 18.99 14.71 -5.15
C VAL A 403 19.68 13.90 -4.07
N PHE A 404 20.39 12.85 -4.47
CA PHE A 404 21.22 12.03 -3.58
C PHE A 404 22.62 12.66 -3.55
N GLY A 405 22.92 13.44 -2.50
CA GLY A 405 24.19 14.17 -2.36
C GLY A 405 25.43 13.33 -2.67
N PRO A 406 25.57 12.12 -2.08
CA PRO A 406 26.75 11.27 -2.29
C PRO A 406 26.93 10.76 -3.72
N GLU A 407 25.86 10.76 -4.51
CA GLU A 407 25.83 10.26 -5.89
C GLU A 407 25.79 11.41 -6.92
N ALA A 408 25.61 12.66 -6.46
CA ALA A 408 25.42 13.82 -7.31
C ALA A 408 26.76 14.45 -7.74
N SER A 409 26.80 14.98 -8.96
CA SER A 409 27.95 15.75 -9.44
C SER A 409 28.03 17.13 -8.77
N GLU A 410 29.23 17.73 -8.73
CA GLU A 410 29.42 19.10 -8.20
C GLU A 410 28.48 20.13 -8.84
N LYS A 411 28.17 19.95 -10.14
CA LYS A 411 27.24 20.83 -10.86
C LYS A 411 25.80 20.68 -10.36
N GLU A 412 25.37 19.46 -10.07
CA GLU A 412 24.04 19.18 -9.52
C GLU A 412 23.94 19.69 -8.08
N LEU A 413 24.98 19.48 -7.27
CA LEU A 413 25.08 20.02 -5.91
C LEU A 413 25.01 21.55 -5.90
N ALA A 414 25.76 22.23 -6.76
CA ALA A 414 25.69 23.69 -6.89
C ALA A 414 24.30 24.18 -7.32
N ALA A 415 23.64 23.45 -8.22
CA ALA A 415 22.31 23.79 -8.69
C ALA A 415 21.25 23.63 -7.59
N VAL A 416 21.27 22.53 -6.83
CA VAL A 416 20.33 22.32 -5.72
C VAL A 416 20.63 23.25 -4.55
N ALA A 417 21.90 23.52 -4.22
CA ALA A 417 22.29 24.51 -3.21
C ALA A 417 21.73 25.90 -3.53
N LYS A 418 21.76 26.31 -4.80
CA LYS A 418 21.14 27.57 -5.23
C LYS A 418 19.62 27.55 -5.01
N LYS A 419 18.94 26.48 -5.42
CA LYS A 419 17.48 26.34 -5.21
C LYS A 419 17.09 26.39 -3.73
N VAL A 420 17.87 25.73 -2.86
CA VAL A 420 17.66 25.74 -1.40
C VAL A 420 17.83 27.15 -0.83
N ARG A 421 18.80 27.94 -1.31
CA ARG A 421 18.95 29.35 -0.89
C ARG A 421 17.84 30.25 -1.41
N ASP A 422 17.41 30.04 -2.65
CA ASP A 422 16.40 30.88 -3.31
C ASP A 422 15.00 30.65 -2.74
N ASP A 423 14.65 29.40 -2.40
CA ASP A 423 13.36 29.04 -1.81
C ASP A 423 13.49 27.92 -0.76
N PRO A 424 13.94 28.25 0.46
CA PRO A 424 14.25 27.24 1.47
C PRO A 424 13.02 26.50 2.03
N ARG A 425 11.81 27.06 1.95
CA ARG A 425 10.56 26.41 2.39
C ARG A 425 10.23 25.17 1.54
N SER A 426 10.66 25.18 0.29
CA SER A 426 10.37 24.12 -0.67
C SER A 426 11.34 22.94 -0.56
N TRP A 427 12.24 22.90 0.42
CA TRP A 427 13.23 21.84 0.58
C TRP A 427 13.34 21.32 2.01
N ILE A 428 13.52 20.01 2.11
CA ILE A 428 14.00 19.32 3.31
C ILE A 428 15.22 18.48 2.95
N ALA A 429 16.03 18.14 3.94
CA ALA A 429 17.14 17.21 3.76
C ALA A 429 17.11 16.13 4.83
N GLN A 430 17.53 14.92 4.46
CA GLN A 430 17.60 13.78 5.36
C GLN A 430 18.97 13.10 5.20
N PRO A 431 19.53 12.50 6.27
CA PRO A 431 20.69 11.63 6.12
C PRO A 431 20.42 10.52 5.12
N MET A 432 21.45 10.09 4.40
CA MET A 432 21.35 8.90 3.56
C MET A 432 21.15 7.68 4.46
N MET A 433 19.93 7.15 4.45
CA MET A 433 19.57 6.00 5.27
C MET A 433 19.78 4.69 4.54
N GLU A 434 20.32 3.71 5.26
CA GLU A 434 20.31 2.32 4.82
C GLU A 434 18.98 1.68 5.16
N LEU A 435 18.24 1.33 4.12
CA LEU A 435 16.96 0.63 4.23
C LEU A 435 17.23 -0.85 4.53
N SER A 436 16.31 -1.52 5.20
CA SER A 436 16.38 -2.98 5.34
C SER A 436 16.28 -3.66 3.98
N THR A 437 16.93 -4.81 3.82
CA THR A 437 16.84 -5.66 2.63
C THR A 437 15.99 -6.90 2.85
N VAL A 438 15.30 -7.34 1.80
CA VAL A 438 14.61 -8.64 1.76
C VAL A 438 15.13 -9.44 0.56
N PRO A 439 15.32 -10.77 0.68
CA PRO A 439 15.62 -11.61 -0.47
C PRO A 439 14.57 -11.41 -1.56
N THR A 440 15.02 -11.10 -2.77
CA THR A 440 14.17 -10.76 -3.91
C THR A 440 14.68 -11.48 -5.14
N GLN A 441 13.77 -12.04 -5.92
CA GLN A 441 14.08 -12.77 -7.13
C GLN A 441 14.57 -11.82 -8.22
N ILE A 442 15.83 -11.99 -8.60
CA ILE A 442 16.47 -11.31 -9.71
C ILE A 442 16.94 -12.39 -10.69
N GLY A 443 16.21 -12.51 -11.80
CA GLY A 443 16.37 -13.61 -12.74
C GLY A 443 16.12 -14.96 -12.09
N ASN A 444 17.17 -15.77 -11.97
CA ASN A 444 17.12 -17.14 -11.47
C ASN A 444 17.66 -17.29 -10.04
N THR A 445 17.97 -16.18 -9.36
CA THR A 445 18.57 -16.15 -8.02
C THR A 445 17.83 -15.18 -7.10
N LEU A 446 17.92 -15.41 -5.80
CA LEU A 446 17.52 -14.49 -4.75
C LEU A 446 18.71 -13.63 -4.34
N ALA A 447 18.51 -12.32 -4.35
CA ALA A 447 19.49 -11.31 -3.94
C ALA A 447 18.83 -10.31 -2.99
N PRO A 448 19.59 -9.68 -2.07
CA PRO A 448 19.07 -8.64 -1.20
C PRO A 448 18.63 -7.42 -2.03
N ARG A 449 17.46 -6.86 -1.70
CA ARG A 449 16.97 -5.59 -2.25
C ARG A 449 16.30 -4.75 -1.18
N TYR A 450 16.49 -3.44 -1.27
CA TYR A 450 15.89 -2.48 -0.34
C TYR A 450 14.36 -2.50 -0.42
N VAL A 451 13.74 -2.40 0.75
CA VAL A 451 12.27 -2.37 0.88
C VAL A 451 11.79 -1.29 1.81
N ASP A 452 10.56 -0.85 1.60
CA ASP A 452 9.78 -0.09 2.57
C ASP A 452 8.45 -0.80 2.88
N LEU A 453 7.61 -0.19 3.73
CA LEU A 453 6.30 -0.72 4.07
C LEU A 453 5.31 0.42 4.27
N ARG A 454 4.15 0.33 3.63
CA ARG A 454 2.99 1.19 3.89
C ARG A 454 1.86 0.40 4.55
N PRO A 455 1.74 0.35 5.89
CA PRO A 455 0.50 0.03 6.56
C PRO A 455 -0.61 1.03 6.23
N PHE A 456 -1.85 0.55 6.32
CA PHE A 456 -3.05 1.37 6.20
C PHE A 456 -3.82 1.32 7.52
N ALA A 457 -4.22 2.50 8.00
CA ALA A 457 -5.09 2.65 9.16
C ALA A 457 -6.44 3.21 8.72
N VAL A 458 -7.51 2.69 9.30
CA VAL A 458 -8.90 3.11 9.07
C VAL A 458 -9.45 3.68 10.37
N ASN A 459 -9.87 4.93 10.36
CA ASN A 459 -10.47 5.62 11.50
C ASN A 459 -11.99 5.64 11.33
N ASP A 460 -12.74 5.03 12.26
CA ASP A 460 -14.21 5.06 12.25
C ASP A 460 -14.82 6.09 13.21
N GLY A 461 -13.97 6.83 13.93
CA GLY A 461 -14.34 7.86 14.91
C GLY A 461 -14.24 7.39 16.35
N ASP A 462 -14.51 6.12 16.60
CA ASP A 462 -14.36 5.51 17.93
C ASP A 462 -12.98 4.87 18.10
N ASP A 463 -12.50 4.19 17.05
CA ASP A 463 -11.20 3.51 17.05
C ASP A 463 -10.46 3.65 15.71
N VAL A 464 -9.14 3.47 15.78
CA VAL A 464 -8.27 3.42 14.61
C VAL A 464 -7.82 1.98 14.42
N TRP A 465 -8.37 1.31 13.42
CA TRP A 465 -7.99 -0.05 13.05
C TRP A 465 -6.81 -0.04 12.07
N VAL A 466 -5.74 -0.76 12.37
CA VAL A 466 -4.60 -0.91 11.47
C VAL A 466 -4.66 -2.27 10.78
N LEU A 467 -4.67 -2.26 9.45
CA LEU A 467 -4.62 -3.48 8.65
C LEU A 467 -3.37 -4.28 9.01
N PRO A 468 -3.47 -5.56 9.45
CA PRO A 468 -2.33 -6.38 9.86
C PRO A 468 -1.49 -6.86 8.66
N GLY A 469 -0.83 -5.90 8.04
CA GLY A 469 -0.10 -6.02 6.79
C GLY A 469 0.17 -4.63 6.23
N GLY A 470 0.42 -4.56 4.93
CA GLY A 470 0.69 -3.31 4.25
C GLY A 470 1.37 -3.57 2.92
N LEU A 471 1.46 -2.51 2.11
CA LEU A 471 2.13 -2.59 0.84
C LEU A 471 3.64 -2.52 1.07
N THR A 472 4.34 -3.66 0.94
CA THR A 472 5.81 -3.64 0.86
C THR A 472 6.20 -3.35 -0.58
N ARG A 473 6.95 -2.27 -0.80
CA ARG A 473 7.56 -1.97 -2.10
C ARG A 473 9.03 -2.37 -2.09
N VAL A 474 9.55 -2.82 -3.23
CA VAL A 474 10.93 -3.28 -3.37
C VAL A 474 11.62 -2.58 -4.54
N ALA A 475 12.84 -2.08 -4.31
CA ALA A 475 13.68 -1.53 -5.36
C ALA A 475 14.35 -2.67 -6.12
N LEU A 476 13.92 -2.95 -7.35
CA LEU A 476 14.41 -4.11 -8.12
C LEU A 476 15.84 -3.90 -8.65
N VAL A 477 16.20 -2.65 -8.95
CA VAL A 477 17.53 -2.27 -9.42
C VAL A 477 18.53 -2.39 -8.28
N GLU A 478 19.69 -3.01 -8.55
CA GLU A 478 20.73 -3.19 -7.55
C GLU A 478 21.28 -1.85 -7.04
N GLY A 479 21.43 -1.70 -5.73
CA GLY A 479 21.90 -0.49 -5.06
C GLY A 479 20.90 0.66 -5.02
N SER A 480 19.83 0.59 -5.82
CA SER A 480 18.80 1.63 -5.84
C SER A 480 17.98 1.61 -4.56
N ARG A 481 17.79 2.79 -3.94
CA ARG A 481 16.88 3.02 -2.81
C ARG A 481 15.50 3.50 -3.28
N VAL A 482 15.31 3.62 -4.59
CA VAL A 482 14.05 4.05 -5.19
C VAL A 482 13.12 2.84 -5.30
N VAL A 483 12.13 2.83 -4.40
CA VAL A 483 11.09 1.78 -4.32
C VAL A 483 9.79 2.13 -5.06
N ASN A 484 9.72 3.31 -5.69
CA ASN A 484 8.49 3.76 -6.35
C ASN A 484 8.16 2.92 -7.60
N SER A 485 6.88 2.53 -7.72
CA SER A 485 6.37 1.76 -8.86
C SER A 485 6.51 2.51 -10.19
N SER A 486 6.42 3.84 -10.20
CA SER A 486 6.60 4.65 -11.42
C SER A 486 8.04 4.62 -11.97
N GLN A 487 9.00 4.13 -11.18
CA GLN A 487 10.43 4.06 -11.52
C GLN A 487 10.94 2.60 -11.52
N GLY A 488 10.04 1.61 -11.66
CA GLY A 488 10.40 0.20 -11.80
C GLY A 488 10.53 -0.57 -10.48
N GLY A 489 9.93 -0.06 -9.39
CA GLY A 489 9.75 -0.82 -8.16
C GLY A 489 8.77 -1.99 -8.32
N GLY A 490 8.97 -3.05 -7.53
CA GLY A 490 8.03 -4.17 -7.38
C GLY A 490 7.30 -4.11 -6.04
N SER A 491 6.49 -5.13 -5.76
CA SER A 491 5.89 -5.36 -4.45
C SER A 491 6.15 -6.73 -3.89
N LYS A 492 5.94 -6.85 -2.59
CA LYS A 492 5.94 -8.09 -1.82
C LYS A 492 4.67 -8.17 -1.00
N ASP A 493 4.20 -9.38 -0.77
CA ASP A 493 3.22 -9.64 0.27
C ASP A 493 3.87 -9.42 1.65
N THR A 494 3.15 -8.78 2.56
CA THR A 494 3.61 -8.50 3.93
C THR A 494 2.85 -9.39 4.89
N TRP A 495 3.55 -10.31 5.55
CA TRP A 495 2.98 -11.24 6.49
C TRP A 495 3.17 -10.77 7.92
N VAL A 496 2.05 -10.47 8.58
CA VAL A 496 2.03 -10.28 10.03
C VAL A 496 1.67 -11.59 10.68
N LEU A 497 2.59 -12.11 11.49
CA LEU A 497 2.37 -13.36 12.21
C LEU A 497 1.42 -13.16 13.39
N ALA A 498 0.47 -14.08 13.58
CA ALA A 498 -0.39 -14.14 14.75
C ALA A 498 0.35 -14.72 15.97
N THR A 499 -0.08 -14.36 17.17
CA THR A 499 0.46 -14.97 18.39
C THR A 499 0.04 -16.45 18.49
N ARG A 500 0.81 -17.26 19.21
CA ARG A 500 0.48 -18.70 19.39
C ARG A 500 -0.85 -18.94 20.11
N THR A 501 -1.39 -17.92 20.78
CA THR A 501 -2.63 -17.94 21.57
C THR A 501 -3.86 -17.40 20.84
N SER A 502 -3.70 -16.80 19.65
CA SER A 502 -4.82 -16.30 18.84
C SER A 502 -5.47 -17.46 18.07
N ALA A 503 -6.75 -17.75 18.32
CA ALA A 503 -7.49 -18.84 17.66
C ALA A 503 -8.43 -18.37 16.51
N GLY A 504 -8.61 -17.04 16.33
CA GLY A 504 -9.70 -16.48 15.52
C GLY A 504 -9.36 -16.05 14.08
N ASP A 505 -8.16 -15.54 13.80
CA ASP A 505 -7.92 -14.79 12.55
C ASP A 505 -6.79 -15.42 11.73
N HIS A 506 -7.07 -16.58 11.13
CA HIS A 506 -6.15 -17.26 10.23
C HIS A 506 -6.67 -17.20 8.80
N GLU A 507 -5.82 -16.75 7.88
CA GLU A 507 -6.18 -16.59 6.47
C GLU A 507 -6.65 -17.88 5.78
N LEU A 508 -6.22 -19.04 6.28
CA LEU A 508 -6.75 -20.34 5.91
C LEU A 508 -7.46 -20.97 7.12
N GLY A 509 -8.66 -20.49 7.42
CA GLY A 509 -9.58 -21.18 8.32
C GLY A 509 -10.07 -22.48 7.68
N ALA A 510 -9.55 -23.63 8.15
CA ALA A 510 -10.09 -24.99 8.03
C ALA A 510 -10.87 -25.39 6.74
N ALA A 511 -10.44 -24.96 5.55
CA ALA A 511 -11.00 -25.41 4.28
C ALA A 511 -9.94 -26.16 3.45
N GLU A 512 -10.14 -27.47 3.34
CA GLU A 512 -9.58 -28.49 2.43
C GLU A 512 -8.24 -28.17 1.73
N VAL A 513 -7.15 -28.63 2.36
CA VAL A 513 -5.83 -28.75 1.72
C VAL A 513 -5.86 -29.90 0.71
N VAL A 514 -5.95 -29.59 -0.58
CA VAL A 514 -5.62 -30.54 -1.65
C VAL A 514 -4.10 -30.72 -1.66
N ARG A 515 -3.63 -31.88 -1.20
CA ARG A 515 -2.20 -32.19 -0.93
C ARG A 515 -1.37 -32.57 -2.17
N SER A 516 -1.79 -32.27 -3.38
CA SER A 516 -1.00 -32.62 -4.58
C SER A 516 -1.26 -31.70 -5.76
N LEU A 517 -0.18 -31.24 -6.40
CA LEU A 517 -0.20 -30.64 -7.73
C LEU A 517 -0.80 -31.64 -8.74
N PRO A 518 -1.58 -31.21 -9.74
CA PRO A 518 -2.00 -32.08 -10.83
C PRO A 518 -0.76 -32.63 -11.55
N GLU A 519 -0.71 -33.95 -11.78
CA GLU A 519 0.32 -34.54 -12.64
C GLU A 519 0.20 -33.97 -14.05
N SER A 520 1.32 -33.51 -14.61
CA SER A 520 1.41 -33.09 -15.99
C SER A 520 1.11 -34.27 -16.91
N MET A 521 0.03 -34.18 -17.67
CA MET A 521 -0.24 -35.12 -18.77
C MET A 521 0.94 -35.07 -19.76
N PRO A 522 1.45 -36.22 -20.23
CA PRO A 522 2.50 -36.23 -21.24
C PRO A 522 1.96 -35.72 -22.58
N ASP A 523 2.77 -34.91 -23.28
CA ASP A 523 2.50 -34.47 -24.64
C ASP A 523 2.37 -35.68 -25.59
N PRO A 524 1.42 -35.66 -26.55
CA PRO A 524 1.30 -36.74 -27.51
C PRO A 524 2.45 -36.70 -28.52
N GLU A 525 3.21 -37.80 -28.58
CA GLU A 525 4.20 -38.05 -29.64
C GLU A 525 3.55 -38.03 -31.02
N VAL A 526 4.21 -37.33 -31.94
CA VAL A 526 3.92 -37.33 -33.37
C VAL A 526 4.59 -38.56 -33.98
N ASP A 527 3.82 -39.55 -34.42
CA ASP A 527 4.27 -40.50 -35.44
C ASP A 527 3.14 -40.86 -36.44
N GLY A 528 3.56 -41.01 -37.70
CA GLY A 528 2.72 -40.87 -38.88
C GLY A 528 2.04 -42.14 -39.40
N SER A 529 0.78 -41.96 -39.81
CA SER A 529 0.04 -42.68 -40.90
C SER A 529 -0.26 -44.19 -40.77
N PRO A 530 -1.28 -44.75 -41.47
CA PRO A 530 -2.56 -44.17 -41.91
C PRO A 530 -3.81 -45.04 -41.59
N ARG A 531 -4.97 -44.36 -41.46
CA ARG A 531 -6.37 -44.79 -41.66
C ARG A 531 -6.74 -46.29 -41.61
N ARG A 532 -7.71 -46.62 -40.73
CA ARG A 532 -8.91 -47.40 -41.12
C ARG A 532 -10.14 -47.06 -40.26
N THR A 533 -11.22 -46.86 -40.98
CA THR A 533 -12.64 -46.62 -40.65
C THR A 533 -13.22 -47.46 -39.52
N GLN A 534 -14.04 -46.86 -38.65
CA GLN A 534 -15.41 -47.35 -38.38
C GLN A 534 -16.30 -46.30 -37.67
N THR A 535 -17.59 -46.47 -37.92
CA THR A 535 -18.71 -45.52 -37.98
C THR A 535 -19.45 -45.35 -36.64
N GLN A 536 -20.34 -44.34 -36.59
CA GLN A 536 -21.52 -44.13 -35.71
C GLN A 536 -21.28 -43.27 -34.45
N SER A 537 -22.10 -42.30 -34.07
CA SER A 537 -23.22 -41.57 -34.68
C SER A 537 -23.54 -40.40 -33.75
N LEU A 538 -23.69 -39.19 -34.31
CA LEU A 538 -24.11 -37.97 -33.61
C LEU A 538 -25.64 -37.89 -33.54
N THR A 539 -26.18 -37.58 -32.36
CA THR A 539 -27.46 -36.85 -32.22
C THR A 539 -27.22 -35.60 -31.40
N LYS A 540 -27.49 -34.46 -32.05
CA LYS A 540 -27.52 -33.10 -31.51
C LYS A 540 -28.93 -32.85 -30.96
N GLU A 541 -29.05 -32.29 -29.77
CA GLU A 541 -30.29 -31.65 -29.32
C GLU A 541 -30.05 -30.18 -28.98
N SER A 542 -31.04 -29.38 -29.35
CA SER A 542 -31.03 -27.92 -29.45
C SER A 542 -31.87 -27.26 -28.35
N PRO A 543 -31.65 -25.96 -28.05
CA PRO A 543 -32.02 -25.32 -26.77
C PRO A 543 -33.52 -24.98 -26.54
N GLN A 544 -34.46 -25.58 -27.29
CA GLN A 544 -35.89 -25.24 -27.18
C GLN A 544 -36.68 -26.11 -26.19
N GLU A 545 -36.10 -27.19 -25.65
CA GLU A 545 -36.79 -28.07 -24.69
C GLU A 545 -36.56 -27.71 -23.22
N GLN A 546 -35.53 -26.93 -22.89
CA GLN A 546 -35.25 -26.52 -21.51
C GLN A 546 -36.18 -25.40 -21.00
N GLN A 547 -36.79 -24.61 -21.89
CA GLN A 547 -37.75 -23.56 -21.48
C GLN A 547 -39.16 -24.10 -21.16
N LEU A 548 -39.53 -25.29 -21.64
CA LEU A 548 -40.84 -25.91 -21.34
C LEU A 548 -40.84 -26.69 -20.00
N GLN A 549 -39.68 -27.12 -19.50
CA GLN A 549 -39.58 -27.81 -18.20
C GLN A 549 -39.55 -26.87 -16.98
N GLN A 550 -39.19 -25.59 -17.15
CA GLN A 550 -39.21 -24.61 -16.05
C GLN A 550 -40.62 -24.07 -15.75
N GLN A 551 -41.55 -24.04 -16.72
CA GLN A 551 -42.93 -23.60 -16.47
C GLN A 551 -43.82 -24.66 -15.80
N GLN A 552 -43.49 -25.95 -15.86
CA GLN A 552 -44.27 -27.00 -15.19
C GLN A 552 -43.87 -27.23 -13.72
N ARG A 553 -42.68 -26.82 -13.28
CA ARG A 553 -42.24 -26.93 -11.87
C ARG A 553 -42.83 -25.86 -10.94
N ARG A 554 -43.41 -24.78 -11.48
CA ARG A 554 -44.01 -23.67 -10.72
C ARG A 554 -45.50 -23.83 -10.38
N LYS A 555 -46.10 -25.01 -10.63
CA LYS A 555 -47.51 -25.32 -10.29
C LYS A 555 -47.70 -26.46 -9.27
N ARG A 556 -46.63 -26.95 -8.64
CA ARG A 556 -46.73 -27.94 -7.54
C ARG A 556 -45.66 -27.69 -6.48
N ARG A 557 -45.76 -26.54 -5.80
CA ARG A 557 -45.47 -26.35 -4.37
C ARG A 557 -45.80 -24.93 -3.96
#